data_AF-Q8TWR4-F1
#
_entry.id   AF-Q8TWR4-F1
#
_cell.length_a   1.000
_cell.length_b   1.000
_cell.length_c   1.000
_cell.angle_alpha   90.00
_cell.angle_beta   90.00
_cell.angle_gamma   90.00
#
_symmetry.space_group_name_H-M   'P 1'
#
loop_
_entity.id
_entity.type
_entity.pdbx_description
1 polymer ?
#
loop_
_entity_poly.entity_id
_entity_poly.type
_entity_poly.pdbx_seq_one_letter_code
_entity_poly.pdbx_strand_id
1 'polypeptide(L)'
;MARVLLNIHGTGDTVVLALCDEDLLGVELKYKGRTLHISEPFYSGKSLEPDRAAKKIREAVQEYEDEKTVAINALGELACSVVVDAGLAREDEIGELGGVPHVQIYILPREPFL
;
A
#
# COMPACT_ATOMS: atom_id res chain seq x y z
N MET A 1 -6.08 -4.67 -19.07
CA MET A 1 -6.68 -3.97 -17.92
C MET A 1 -5.54 -3.57 -17.01
N ALA A 2 -5.58 -2.40 -16.40
CA ALA A 2 -4.53 -1.96 -15.48
C ALA A 2 -4.61 -2.79 -14.18
N ARG A 3 -3.45 -3.15 -13.61
CA ARG A 3 -3.36 -4.11 -12.51
C ARG A 3 -2.53 -3.51 -11.38
N VAL A 4 -2.88 -3.90 -10.16
CA VAL A 4 -2.14 -3.53 -8.96
C VAL A 4 -1.58 -4.79 -8.30
N LEU A 5 -0.32 -4.74 -7.91
CA LEU A 5 0.34 -5.77 -7.12
C LEU A 5 0.05 -5.50 -5.65
N LEU A 6 -0.53 -6.47 -4.94
CA LEU A 6 -0.77 -6.40 -3.50
C LEU A 6 0.04 -7.46 -2.77
N ASN A 7 1.03 -7.04 -1.98
CA ASN A 7 1.83 -7.89 -1.11
C ASN A 7 1.40 -7.66 0.35
N ILE A 8 1.06 -8.75 1.04
CA ILE A 8 0.65 -8.72 2.45
C ILE A 8 1.65 -9.56 3.23
N HIS A 9 2.37 -8.93 4.15
CA HIS A 9 3.39 -9.59 4.96
C HIS A 9 3.25 -9.21 6.42
N GLY A 10 3.05 -10.21 7.29
CA GLY A 10 3.03 -10.03 8.74
C GLY A 10 4.38 -10.37 9.36
N THR A 11 4.90 -9.50 10.24
CA THR A 11 6.10 -9.78 11.04
C THR A 11 5.98 -9.10 12.40
N GLY A 12 6.04 -9.88 13.48
CA GLY A 12 5.82 -9.37 14.84
C GLY A 12 4.47 -8.68 14.97
N ASP A 13 4.49 -7.46 15.54
CA ASP A 13 3.32 -6.62 15.80
C ASP A 13 2.89 -5.77 14.59
N THR A 14 3.43 -6.05 13.40
CA THR A 14 3.16 -5.28 12.18
C THR A 14 2.68 -6.16 11.05
N VAL A 15 1.67 -5.68 10.32
CA VAL A 15 1.24 -6.19 9.03
C VAL A 15 1.50 -5.13 7.98
N VAL A 16 2.29 -5.46 6.97
CA VAL A 16 2.61 -4.57 5.86
C VAL A 16 1.71 -4.89 4.68
N LEU A 17 0.96 -3.89 4.20
CA LEU A 17 0.19 -3.92 2.96
C LEU A 17 0.91 -3.06 1.93
N ALA A 18 1.67 -3.68 1.02
CA ALA A 18 2.36 -2.99 -0.05
C ALA A 18 1.57 -3.09 -1.36
N LEU A 19 1.26 -1.94 -1.95
CA LEU A 19 0.57 -1.78 -3.23
C LEU A 19 1.49 -1.11 -4.25
N CYS A 20 1.54 -1.64 -5.47
CA CYS A 20 2.31 -1.06 -6.56
C CYS A 20 1.57 -1.23 -7.88
N ASP A 21 1.56 -0.21 -8.73
CA ASP A 21 1.12 -0.36 -10.12
C ASP A 21 2.01 -1.40 -10.80
N GLU A 22 1.40 -2.34 -11.52
CA GLU A 22 2.13 -3.48 -12.09
C GLU A 22 3.18 -3.06 -13.12
N ASP A 23 2.97 -1.93 -13.79
CA ASP A 23 3.89 -1.34 -14.79
C ASP A 23 5.09 -0.60 -14.20
N LEU A 24 5.08 -0.31 -12.89
CA LEU A 24 6.22 0.28 -12.17
C LEU A 24 7.23 -0.78 -11.68
N LEU A 25 6.89 -2.07 -11.76
CA LEU A 25 7.77 -3.13 -11.31
C LEU A 25 9.06 -3.17 -12.16
N GLY A 26 10.21 -3.20 -11.49
CA GLY A 26 11.53 -3.18 -12.13
C GLY A 26 12.01 -1.79 -12.57
N VAL A 27 11.22 -0.73 -12.34
CA VAL A 27 11.61 0.65 -12.63
C VAL A 27 12.47 1.21 -11.50
N GLU A 28 13.34 2.17 -11.84
CA GLU A 28 14.09 2.98 -10.87
C GLU A 28 13.50 4.38 -10.80
N LEU A 29 13.13 4.82 -9.59
CA LEU A 29 12.69 6.19 -9.34
C LEU A 29 13.84 6.98 -8.74
N LYS A 30 14.14 8.15 -9.31
CA LYS A 30 15.16 9.07 -8.79
C LYS A 30 14.49 10.22 -8.06
N TYR A 31 14.90 10.45 -6.81
CA TYR A 31 14.36 11.53 -5.99
C TYR A 31 15.43 12.11 -5.07
N LYS A 32 15.71 13.41 -5.19
CA LYS A 32 16.65 14.16 -4.34
C LYS A 32 18.00 13.45 -4.11
N GLY A 33 18.59 12.92 -5.19
CA GLY A 33 19.87 12.20 -5.13
C GLY A 33 19.79 10.77 -4.60
N ARG A 34 18.59 10.24 -4.34
CA ARG A 34 18.33 8.84 -4.01
C ARG A 34 17.79 8.09 -5.22
N THR A 35 18.10 6.80 -5.29
CA THR A 35 17.52 5.86 -6.25
C THR A 35 16.68 4.85 -5.47
N LEU A 36 15.40 4.74 -5.82
CA LEU A 36 14.50 3.72 -5.32
C LEU A 36 14.34 2.66 -6.41
N HIS A 37 14.76 1.44 -6.11
CA HIS A 37 14.56 0.30 -7.00
C HIS A 37 13.24 -0.37 -6.63
N ILE A 38 12.28 -0.39 -7.56
CA ILE A 38 11.01 -1.09 -7.39
C ILE A 38 11.23 -2.58 -7.65
N SER A 39 11.81 -3.23 -6.65
CA SER A 39 12.29 -4.61 -6.75
C SER A 39 11.20 -5.64 -6.41
N GLU A 40 11.23 -6.78 -7.10
CA GLU A 40 10.32 -7.91 -6.90
C GLU A 40 10.24 -8.42 -5.45
N PRO A 41 11.31 -8.49 -4.62
CA PRO A 41 11.17 -8.99 -3.25
C PRO A 41 10.23 -8.14 -2.38
N PHE A 42 10.14 -6.84 -2.65
CA PHE A 42 9.26 -5.93 -1.91
C PHE A 42 7.85 -5.88 -2.53
N TYR A 43 7.74 -5.98 -3.86
CA TYR A 43 6.51 -5.77 -4.61
C TYR A 43 5.96 -7.01 -5.36
N SER A 44 6.46 -8.22 -5.08
CA SER A 44 5.97 -9.52 -5.63
C SER A 44 4.63 -9.95 -5.02
N GLY A 45 3.70 -9.00 -4.97
CA GLY A 45 2.35 -9.21 -4.54
C GLY A 45 1.52 -9.99 -5.57
N LYS A 46 0.31 -10.35 -5.16
CA LYS A 46 -0.69 -10.87 -6.11
C LYS A 46 -1.12 -9.74 -7.02
N SER A 47 -1.05 -9.96 -8.33
CA SER A 47 -1.65 -9.09 -9.35
C SER A 47 -3.18 -9.17 -9.25
N LEU A 48 -3.84 -8.03 -9.03
CA LEU A 48 -5.28 -7.92 -8.79
C LEU A 48 -5.90 -6.79 -9.61
N GLU A 49 -7.21 -6.88 -9.82
CA GLU A 49 -8.03 -5.74 -10.23
C GLU A 49 -8.17 -4.75 -9.06
N PRO A 50 -8.27 -3.43 -9.32
CA PRO A 50 -8.33 -2.38 -8.29
C PRO A 50 -9.42 -2.62 -7.22
N ASP A 51 -10.65 -2.88 -7.64
CA ASP A 51 -11.79 -3.11 -6.73
C ASP A 51 -11.54 -4.29 -5.78
N ARG A 52 -10.88 -5.33 -6.29
CA ARG A 52 -10.53 -6.52 -5.49
C ARG A 52 -9.41 -6.22 -4.51
N ALA A 53 -8.44 -5.38 -4.89
CA ALA A 53 -7.40 -4.91 -4.00
C ALA A 53 -7.98 -4.01 -2.89
N ALA A 54 -8.85 -3.05 -3.23
CA ALA A 54 -9.52 -2.17 -2.28
C ALA A 54 -10.33 -2.97 -1.24
N LYS A 55 -11.08 -3.98 -1.69
CA LYS A 55 -11.78 -4.89 -0.78
C LYS A 55 -10.81 -5.62 0.17
N LYS A 56 -9.71 -6.17 -0.36
CA LYS A 56 -8.73 -6.92 0.44
C LYS A 56 -8.02 -6.07 1.48
N ILE A 57 -7.69 -4.81 1.17
CA ILE A 57 -7.05 -3.94 2.16
C ILE A 57 -8.02 -3.53 3.26
N ARG A 58 -9.30 -3.29 2.95
CA ARG A 58 -10.34 -3.08 3.99
C ARG A 58 -10.47 -4.29 4.92
N GLU A 59 -10.54 -5.49 4.34
CA GLU A 59 -10.61 -6.74 5.11
C GLU A 59 -9.39 -6.90 6.04
N ALA A 60 -8.18 -6.64 5.54
CA ALA A 60 -6.97 -6.73 6.35
C ALA A 60 -6.89 -5.66 7.45
N VAL A 61 -7.27 -4.42 7.16
CA VAL A 61 -7.31 -3.35 8.18
C VAL A 61 -8.28 -3.71 9.31
N GLN A 62 -9.46 -4.23 8.97
CA GLN A 62 -10.44 -4.68 9.95
C GLN A 62 -9.96 -5.92 10.73
N GLU A 63 -9.33 -6.89 10.06
CA GLU A 63 -8.84 -8.13 10.69
C GLU A 63 -7.84 -7.84 11.81
N TYR A 64 -7.00 -6.82 11.65
CA TYR A 64 -5.90 -6.52 12.58
C TYR A 64 -6.17 -5.36 13.53
N GLU A 65 -7.35 -4.76 13.51
CA GLU A 65 -7.64 -3.48 14.19
C GLU A 65 -7.45 -3.52 15.71
N ASP A 66 -7.49 -4.69 16.36
CA ASP A 66 -7.26 -4.86 17.80
C ASP A 66 -5.91 -5.50 18.15
N GLU A 67 -5.17 -6.01 17.17
CA GLU A 67 -4.02 -6.89 17.42
C GLU A 67 -2.69 -6.34 16.90
N LYS A 68 -2.68 -5.68 15.73
CA LYS A 68 -1.44 -5.32 15.04
C LYS A 68 -1.49 -3.94 14.41
N THR A 69 -0.32 -3.33 14.33
CA THR A 69 -0.15 -2.13 13.50
C THR A 69 -0.22 -2.52 12.03
N VAL A 70 -1.08 -1.87 11.26
CA VAL A 70 -1.15 -2.03 9.81
C VAL A 70 -0.38 -0.89 9.15
N ALA A 71 0.70 -1.23 8.45
CA ALA A 71 1.52 -0.30 7.68
C ALA A 71 1.18 -0.44 6.19
N ILE A 72 0.61 0.61 5.59
CA ILE A 72 0.23 0.64 4.18
C ILE A 72 1.28 1.45 3.42
N ASN A 73 1.78 0.90 2.32
CA ASN A 73 2.66 1.60 1.38
C ASN A 73 2.09 1.43 -0.02
N ALA A 74 1.61 2.50 -0.64
CA ALA A 74 1.11 2.48 -2.01
C ALA A 74 1.98 3.38 -2.89
N LEU A 75 2.38 2.86 -4.05
CA LEU A 75 3.18 3.58 -5.04
C LEU A 75 2.59 3.38 -6.44
N GLY A 76 2.27 4.48 -7.10
CA GLY A 76 1.56 4.49 -8.39
C GLY A 76 0.19 5.11 -8.29
N GLU A 77 -0.33 5.57 -9.43
CA GLU A 77 -1.62 6.26 -9.51
C GLU A 77 -2.76 5.30 -9.16
N LEU A 78 -2.74 4.08 -9.71
CA LEU A 78 -3.77 3.08 -9.48
C LEU A 78 -3.68 2.51 -8.05
N ALA A 79 -2.48 2.29 -7.55
CA ALA A 79 -2.23 1.82 -6.18
C ALA A 79 -2.73 2.84 -5.16
N CYS A 80 -2.51 4.14 -5.37
CA CYS A 80 -3.01 5.19 -4.50
C CYS A 80 -4.54 5.33 -4.59
N SER A 81 -5.12 5.23 -5.80
CA SER A 81 -6.57 5.27 -5.95
C SER A 81 -7.25 4.12 -5.20
N VAL A 82 -6.65 2.93 -5.19
CA VAL A 82 -7.14 1.78 -4.41
C VAL A 82 -7.21 2.09 -2.90
N VAL A 83 -6.26 2.85 -2.36
CA VAL A 83 -6.26 3.28 -0.95
C VAL A 83 -7.39 4.30 -0.69
N VAL A 84 -7.62 5.21 -1.63
CA VAL A 84 -8.72 6.18 -1.57
C VAL A 84 -10.08 5.48 -1.66
N ASP A 85 -10.27 4.56 -2.60
CA ASP A 85 -11.48 3.74 -2.78
C ASP A 85 -11.74 2.80 -1.59
N ALA A 86 -10.70 2.49 -0.82
CA ALA A 86 -10.84 1.78 0.44
C ALA A 86 -11.33 2.68 1.60
N GLY A 87 -11.34 3.99 1.42
CA GLY A 87 -11.70 4.98 2.44
C GLY A 87 -10.59 5.20 3.48
N LEU A 88 -9.34 4.85 3.14
CA LEU A 88 -8.20 4.91 4.07
C LEU A 88 -7.36 6.19 3.92
N ALA A 89 -7.57 6.95 2.84
CA ALA A 89 -7.01 8.27 2.59
C ALA A 89 -7.96 9.08 1.69
N ARG A 90 -7.82 10.40 1.67
CA ARG A 90 -8.42 11.30 0.69
C ARG A 90 -7.44 11.61 -0.43
N GLU A 91 -7.95 12.03 -1.59
CA GLU A 91 -7.12 12.41 -2.74
C GLU A 91 -6.08 13.49 -2.40
N ASP A 92 -6.42 14.43 -1.51
CA ASP A 92 -5.53 15.51 -1.07
C ASP A 92 -4.45 15.07 -0.06
N GLU A 93 -4.52 13.83 0.42
CA GLU A 93 -3.52 13.22 1.32
C GLU A 93 -2.48 12.39 0.55
N ILE A 94 -2.68 12.18 -0.76
CA ILE A 94 -1.74 11.46 -1.61
C ILE A 94 -0.53 12.35 -1.90
N GLY A 95 0.65 11.86 -1.54
CA GLY A 95 1.92 12.51 -1.80
C GLY A 95 2.56 12.09 -3.12
N GLU A 96 3.83 12.42 -3.26
CA GLU A 96 4.65 12.11 -4.42
C GLU A 96 6.00 11.54 -3.97
N LEU A 97 6.48 10.53 -4.69
CA LEU A 97 7.85 10.05 -4.58
C LEU A 97 8.47 9.89 -5.97
N GLY A 98 9.39 10.78 -6.32
CA GLY A 98 10.08 10.71 -7.62
C GLY A 98 9.16 10.96 -8.82
N GLY A 99 8.17 11.84 -8.67
CA GLY A 99 7.16 12.13 -9.70
C GLY A 99 6.05 11.09 -9.81
N VAL A 100 6.03 10.08 -8.95
CA VAL A 100 5.00 9.02 -8.90
C VAL A 100 4.13 9.22 -7.66
N PRO A 101 2.80 9.10 -7.74
CA PRO A 101 1.91 9.16 -6.58
C PRO A 101 2.32 8.14 -5.52
N HIS A 102 2.31 8.56 -4.26
CA HIS A 102 2.73 7.72 -3.15
C HIS A 102 1.99 8.09 -1.86
N VAL A 103 1.56 7.08 -1.11
CA VAL A 103 1.03 7.27 0.25
C VAL A 103 1.56 6.19 1.19
N GLN A 104 1.90 6.62 2.40
CA GLN A 104 2.34 5.74 3.49
C GLN A 104 1.50 6.04 4.73
N ILE A 105 0.89 4.99 5.31
CA ILE A 105 -0.06 5.10 6.43
C ILE A 105 0.33 4.10 7.51
N TYR A 106 0.25 4.51 8.77
CA TYR A 106 0.33 3.62 9.93
C TYR A 106 -1.00 3.68 10.68
N ILE A 107 -1.73 2.56 10.68
CA ILE A 107 -2.95 2.38 11.46
C ILE A 107 -2.56 1.56 12.67
N LEU A 108 -2.57 2.20 13.84
CA LEU A 108 -2.29 1.52 15.11
C LEU A 108 -3.52 0.73 15.58
N PRO A 109 -3.33 -0.33 16.39
CA PRO A 109 -4.45 -1.01 17.04
C PRO A 109 -5.30 -0.04 17.86
N ARG A 110 -6.58 -0.36 17.99
CA ARG A 110 -7.47 0.33 18.92
C ARG A 110 -6.97 0.14 20.35
N GLU A 111 -7.27 1.14 21.17
CA GLU A 111 -7.08 0.99 22.62
C GLU A 111 -7.99 -0.12 23.14
N PRO A 112 -7.48 -1.02 24.01
CA PRO A 112 -8.30 -2.05 24.62
C PRO A 112 -9.47 -1.45 25.38
N PHE A 113 -10.64 -2.06 25.27
CA PHE A 113 -11.81 -1.76 26.09
C PHE A 113 -12.27 -3.01 26.83
N LEU A 114 -12.90 -2.81 27.98
CA LEU A 114 -13.42 -3.87 28.88
C LEU A 114 -14.94 -4.00 28.76
#